data_AF-A0A367J9U8-F1
#
_entry.id   AF-A0A367J9U8-F1
#
_cell.length_a   1.000
_cell.length_b   1.000
_cell.length_c   1.000
_cell.angle_alpha   90.00
_cell.angle_beta   90.00
_cell.angle_gamma   90.00
#
_symmetry.space_group_name_H-M   'P 1'
#
loop_
_entity.id
_entity.type
_entity.pdbx_description
1 polymer ?
#
loop_
_entity_poly.entity_id
_entity_poly.type
_entity_poly.pdbx_seq_one_letter_code
_entity_poly.pdbx_strand_id
1 'polypeptide(L)'
;MDKEKQAVLIIDEAKSDNQRFINTPEEKAFVRKLNWKVLPLIFFIIMIQFCDKSALSVAAVLGIFDDTHITEDQFSWVGSIFYLGYLICQPLNNYFIQRLPIARYFGSVLVLWGIVMTMTSFCHDFSQLAACRFLLGFFEGVSYPCVYILLNTLYRRSEQSFCWGFIGIGTGMGTVIGVVIAYGIAHMEGVAGMHAWRWGYIVFGIATVVIGVITFFFLIDDTHHRLLHLSEIELEIVEERTRDNCV
;
A
#
# COMPACT_ATOMS: atom_id res chain seq x y z
N MET A 1 -52.98 0.10 19.03
CA MET A 1 -52.78 -0.71 17.82
C MET A 1 -52.25 0.11 16.64
N ASP A 2 -52.56 1.42 16.51
CA ASP A 2 -52.04 2.24 15.39
C ASP A 2 -50.59 2.73 15.54
N LYS A 3 -50.12 3.02 16.77
CA LYS A 3 -48.76 3.56 16.98
C LYS A 3 -47.65 2.56 16.63
N GLU A 4 -47.85 1.26 16.86
CA GLU A 4 -46.88 0.22 16.48
C GLU A 4 -46.85 0.02 14.96
N LYS A 5 -48.00 0.04 14.29
CA LYS A 5 -48.05 -0.04 12.81
C LYS A 5 -47.40 1.18 12.16
N GLN A 6 -47.59 2.36 12.74
CA GLN A 6 -46.97 3.60 12.27
C GLN A 6 -45.46 3.60 12.53
N ALA A 7 -44.99 3.07 13.67
CA ALA A 7 -43.57 2.88 13.93
C ALA A 7 -42.92 1.86 12.97
N VAL A 8 -43.61 0.75 12.67
CA VAL A 8 -43.13 -0.25 11.70
C VAL A 8 -43.09 0.34 10.29
N LEU A 9 -44.08 1.12 9.87
CA LEU A 9 -44.09 1.83 8.59
C LEU A 9 -42.95 2.86 8.48
N ILE A 10 -42.69 3.63 9.54
CA ILE A 10 -41.56 4.58 9.57
C ILE A 10 -40.22 3.85 9.51
N ILE A 11 -40.09 2.70 10.17
CA ILE A 11 -38.88 1.87 10.12
C ILE A 11 -38.71 1.23 8.73
N ASP A 12 -39.79 0.77 8.09
CA ASP A 12 -39.75 0.22 6.74
C ASP A 12 -39.50 1.30 5.68
N GLU A 13 -40.07 2.50 5.82
CA GLU A 13 -39.76 3.65 4.95
C GLU A 13 -38.30 4.07 5.12
N ALA A 14 -37.81 4.18 6.37
CA ALA A 14 -36.42 4.49 6.65
C ALA A 14 -35.45 3.40 6.17
N LYS A 15 -35.84 2.12 6.21
CA LYS A 15 -35.07 1.03 5.58
C LYS A 15 -35.15 1.07 4.06
N SER A 16 -36.29 1.42 3.48
CA SER A 16 -36.45 1.53 2.03
C SER A 16 -35.66 2.70 1.44
N ASP A 17 -35.52 3.79 2.19
CA ASP A 17 -34.71 4.96 1.81
C ASP A 17 -33.21 4.72 2.02
N ASN A 18 -32.83 3.83 2.94
CA ASN A 18 -31.44 3.45 3.22
C ASN A 18 -30.93 2.25 2.41
N GLN A 19 -31.75 1.72 1.49
CA GLN A 19 -31.41 0.61 0.58
C GLN A 19 -31.64 0.95 -0.89
N ARG A 20 -31.77 2.24 -1.22
CA ARG A 20 -32.31 2.71 -2.48
C ARG A 20 -31.46 2.29 -3.67
N PHE A 21 -30.14 2.17 -3.48
CA PHE A 21 -29.22 1.76 -4.54
C PHE A 21 -28.57 0.37 -4.39
N ILE A 22 -28.91 -0.42 -3.37
CA ILE A 22 -28.28 -1.74 -3.15
C ILE A 22 -28.52 -2.69 -4.33
N ASN A 23 -27.44 -3.17 -4.96
CA ASN A 23 -27.44 -4.09 -6.11
C ASN A 23 -28.02 -3.53 -7.41
N THR A 24 -28.22 -2.22 -7.52
CA THR A 24 -28.63 -1.57 -8.77
C THR A 24 -27.53 -1.70 -9.85
N PRO A 25 -27.89 -1.68 -11.15
CA PRO A 25 -26.91 -1.70 -12.24
C PRO A 25 -25.94 -0.51 -12.16
N GLU A 26 -26.42 0.62 -11.67
CA GLU A 26 -25.69 1.88 -11.50
C GLU A 26 -24.66 1.77 -10.37
N GLU A 27 -25.02 1.20 -9.22
CA GLU A 27 -24.07 0.93 -8.14
C GLU A 27 -22.96 -0.04 -8.60
N LYS A 28 -23.32 -1.11 -9.32
CA LYS A 28 -22.33 -2.06 -9.85
C LYS A 28 -21.38 -1.43 -10.86
N ALA A 29 -21.88 -0.50 -11.69
CA ALA A 29 -21.05 0.26 -12.62
C ALA A 29 -20.08 1.19 -11.86
N PHE A 30 -20.56 1.87 -10.81
CA PHE A 30 -19.74 2.72 -9.94
C PHE A 30 -18.65 1.92 -9.22
N VAL A 31 -18.97 0.79 -8.60
CA VAL A 31 -17.98 -0.09 -7.94
C VAL A 31 -16.95 -0.61 -8.94
N ARG A 32 -17.35 -0.94 -10.17
CA ARG A 32 -16.42 -1.33 -11.23
C ARG A 32 -15.48 -0.18 -11.60
N LYS A 33 -16.00 1.05 -11.71
CA LYS A 33 -15.21 2.26 -11.99
C LYS A 33 -14.20 2.53 -10.86
N LEU A 34 -14.61 2.37 -9.60
CA LEU A 34 -13.75 2.47 -8.43
C LEU A 34 -12.65 1.39 -8.44
N ASN A 35 -13.04 0.14 -8.68
CA ASN A 35 -12.12 -0.99 -8.79
C ASN A 35 -11.06 -0.76 -9.86
N TRP A 36 -11.43 -0.24 -11.04
CA TRP A 36 -10.45 0.02 -12.11
C TRP A 36 -9.47 1.16 -11.81
N LYS A 37 -9.84 2.11 -10.95
CA LYS A 37 -8.99 3.27 -10.63
C LYS A 37 -8.14 3.08 -9.38
N VAL A 38 -8.68 2.43 -8.35
CA VAL A 38 -8.06 2.36 -7.01
C VAL A 38 -7.35 1.02 -6.80
N LEU A 39 -8.00 -0.08 -7.16
CA LEU A 39 -7.53 -1.42 -6.83
C LEU A 39 -6.20 -1.79 -7.52
N PRO A 40 -5.95 -1.48 -8.81
CA PRO A 40 -4.65 -1.70 -9.44
C PRO A 40 -3.52 -0.94 -8.76
N LEU A 41 -3.76 0.31 -8.36
CA LEU A 41 -2.74 1.14 -7.74
C LEU A 41 -2.33 0.56 -6.37
N ILE A 42 -3.31 0.22 -5.52
CA ILE A 42 -3.05 -0.47 -4.25
C ILE A 42 -2.34 -1.80 -4.47
N PHE A 43 -2.77 -2.56 -5.49
CA PHE A 43 -2.15 -3.83 -5.85
C PHE A 43 -0.67 -3.66 -6.19
N PHE A 44 -0.30 -2.68 -7.02
CA PHE A 44 1.10 -2.41 -7.36
C PHE A 44 1.93 -1.96 -6.15
N ILE A 45 1.35 -1.17 -5.25
CA ILE A 45 2.03 -0.73 -4.02
C ILE A 45 2.33 -1.91 -3.10
N ILE A 46 1.35 -2.81 -2.89
CA ILE A 46 1.58 -4.01 -2.08
C ILE A 46 2.53 -4.98 -2.79
N MET A 47 2.41 -5.12 -4.11
CA MET A 47 3.32 -5.96 -4.90
C MET A 47 4.77 -5.51 -4.72
N ILE A 48 5.06 -4.21 -4.85
CA ILE A 48 6.44 -3.71 -4.68
C ILE A 48 6.94 -3.81 -3.25
N GLN A 49 6.04 -3.74 -2.25
CA GLN A 49 6.38 -3.99 -0.85
C GLN A 49 6.88 -5.41 -0.61
N PHE A 50 6.28 -6.40 -1.25
CA PHE A 50 6.78 -7.78 -1.15
C PHE A 50 8.04 -8.01 -1.98
N CYS A 51 8.20 -7.31 -3.10
CA CYS A 51 9.47 -7.31 -3.84
C CYS A 51 10.63 -6.82 -2.94
N ASP A 52 10.45 -5.73 -2.21
CA ASP A 52 11.47 -5.17 -1.32
C ASP A 52 11.86 -6.14 -0.18
N LYS A 53 10.87 -6.77 0.46
CA LYS A 53 11.14 -7.81 1.46
C LYS A 53 11.98 -8.96 0.91
N SER A 54 11.74 -9.35 -0.35
CA SER A 54 12.56 -10.37 -1.03
C SER A 54 13.95 -9.86 -1.45
N ALA A 55 14.15 -8.55 -1.59
CA ALA A 55 15.43 -7.99 -2.02
C ALA A 55 16.54 -8.26 -0.99
N LEU A 56 16.24 -8.26 0.32
CA LEU A 56 17.24 -8.60 1.35
C LEU A 56 17.71 -10.05 1.24
N SER A 57 16.81 -11.00 1.03
CA SER A 57 17.19 -12.41 0.91
C SER A 57 17.95 -12.68 -0.40
N VAL A 58 17.58 -12.00 -1.48
CA VAL A 58 18.31 -12.03 -2.75
C VAL A 58 19.72 -11.45 -2.58
N ALA A 59 19.86 -10.30 -1.90
CA ALA A 59 21.15 -9.66 -1.67
C ALA A 59 22.12 -10.56 -0.89
N ALA A 60 21.60 -11.38 0.03
CA ALA A 60 22.38 -12.39 0.75
C ALA A 60 23.10 -13.35 -0.19
N VAL A 61 22.44 -13.77 -1.27
CA VAL A 61 22.98 -14.72 -2.26
C VAL A 61 23.87 -14.01 -3.29
N LEU A 62 23.62 -12.72 -3.55
CA LEU A 62 24.36 -11.89 -4.51
C LEU A 62 25.62 -11.21 -3.92
N GLY A 63 26.15 -11.72 -2.80
CA GLY A 63 27.46 -11.32 -2.29
C GLY A 63 27.46 -10.06 -1.40
N ILE A 64 26.35 -9.72 -0.74
CA ILE A 64 26.34 -8.60 0.22
C ILE A 64 27.38 -8.78 1.35
N PHE A 65 27.65 -10.02 1.75
CA PHE A 65 28.63 -10.36 2.78
C PHE A 65 30.06 -9.95 2.39
N ASP A 66 30.45 -10.24 1.14
CA ASP A 66 31.78 -9.96 0.64
C ASP A 66 32.02 -8.46 0.44
N ASP A 67 30.98 -7.73 0.02
CA ASP A 67 31.07 -6.29 -0.28
C ASP A 67 31.02 -5.41 0.99
N THR A 68 30.26 -5.83 2.01
CA THR A 68 30.07 -5.05 3.24
C THR A 68 30.82 -5.60 4.45
N HIS A 69 31.54 -6.71 4.29
CA HIS A 69 32.34 -7.38 5.32
C HIS A 69 31.54 -7.72 6.60
N ILE A 70 30.24 -7.98 6.44
CA ILE A 70 29.32 -8.28 7.55
C ILE A 70 29.34 -9.76 7.91
N THR A 71 29.11 -10.07 9.18
CA THR A 71 28.93 -11.46 9.64
C THR A 71 27.48 -11.93 9.48
N GLU A 72 27.24 -13.24 9.51
CA GLU A 72 25.88 -13.82 9.48
C GLU A 72 25.00 -13.31 10.63
N ASP A 73 25.57 -13.18 11.83
CA ASP A 73 24.87 -12.63 13.00
C ASP A 73 24.42 -11.18 12.77
N GLN A 74 25.31 -10.36 12.17
CA GLN A 74 25.00 -8.99 11.82
C GLN A 74 23.91 -8.93 10.74
N PHE A 75 23.97 -9.79 9.73
CA PHE A 75 22.94 -9.87 8.70
C PHE A 75 21.54 -10.18 9.29
N SER A 76 21.46 -11.08 10.27
CA SER A 76 20.23 -11.36 11.01
C SER A 76 19.70 -10.13 11.76
N TRP A 77 20.60 -9.35 12.37
CA TRP A 77 20.26 -8.06 12.99
C TRP A 77 19.76 -7.03 11.99
N VAL A 78 20.35 -6.93 10.80
CA VAL A 78 19.87 -6.03 9.73
C VAL A 78 18.42 -6.33 9.36
N GLY A 79 18.05 -7.61 9.24
CA GLY A 79 16.67 -8.03 9.00
C GLY A 79 15.74 -7.74 10.19
N SER A 80 16.23 -7.84 11.42
CA SER A 80 15.43 -7.61 12.64
C SER A 80 15.19 -6.13 12.91
N ILE A 81 16.19 -5.27 12.68
CA ILE A 81 16.11 -3.80 12.90
C ILE A 81 15.02 -3.17 12.02
N PHE A 82 14.77 -3.72 10.85
CA PHE A 82 13.65 -3.33 10.00
C PHE A 82 12.30 -3.41 10.76
N TYR A 83 12.03 -4.53 11.44
CA TYR A 83 10.79 -4.69 12.21
C TYR A 83 10.74 -3.79 13.44
N LEU A 84 11.90 -3.44 14.00
CA LEU A 84 11.99 -2.47 15.09
C LEU A 84 11.60 -1.07 14.61
N GLY A 85 12.09 -0.63 13.45
CA GLY A 85 11.66 0.62 12.81
C GLY A 85 10.16 0.61 12.48
N TYR A 86 9.66 -0.51 11.97
CA TYR A 86 8.23 -0.72 11.70
C TYR A 86 7.38 -0.56 12.97
N LEU A 87 7.81 -1.15 14.10
CA LEU A 87 7.10 -1.08 15.37
C LEU A 87 6.99 0.35 15.90
N ILE A 88 8.08 1.12 15.84
CA ILE A 88 8.11 2.52 16.32
C ILE A 88 7.20 3.41 15.47
N CYS A 89 7.09 3.13 14.18
CA CYS A 89 6.24 3.92 13.30
C CYS A 89 4.74 3.72 13.56
N GLN A 90 4.29 2.55 14.03
CA GLN A 90 2.86 2.28 14.20
C GLN A 90 2.06 3.35 14.98
N PRO A 91 2.46 3.76 16.20
CA PRO A 91 1.72 4.79 16.94
C PRO A 91 1.79 6.16 16.27
N LEU A 92 2.95 6.54 15.73
CA LEU A 92 3.15 7.82 15.04
C LEU A 92 2.25 7.90 13.80
N ASN A 93 2.22 6.83 13.02
CA ASN A 93 1.45 6.77 11.80
C ASN A 93 -0.06 6.86 12.07
N ASN A 94 -0.57 6.16 13.08
CA ASN A 94 -1.98 6.25 13.46
C ASN A 94 -2.40 7.68 13.84
N TYR A 95 -1.47 8.49 14.34
CA TYR A 95 -1.72 9.90 14.62
C TYR A 95 -1.74 10.75 13.34
N PHE A 96 -0.76 10.57 12.44
CA PHE A 96 -0.65 11.35 11.21
C PHE A 96 -1.75 11.05 10.20
N ILE A 97 -2.15 9.77 10.09
CA ILE A 97 -3.18 9.34 9.13
C ILE A 97 -4.55 9.94 9.41
N GLN A 98 -4.85 10.29 10.66
CA GLN A 98 -6.09 10.94 11.05
C GLN A 98 -6.10 12.45 10.75
N ARG A 99 -4.92 13.06 10.56
CA ARG A 99 -4.79 14.52 10.42
C ARG A 99 -4.44 14.98 9.01
N LEU A 100 -3.89 14.11 8.18
CA LEU A 100 -3.40 14.44 6.84
C LEU A 100 -4.23 13.77 5.75
N PRO A 101 -4.36 14.40 4.56
CA PRO A 101 -4.97 13.76 3.41
C PRO A 101 -4.19 12.51 3.03
N ILE A 102 -4.87 11.37 3.00
CA ILE A 102 -4.28 10.03 2.91
C ILE A 102 -3.46 9.89 1.62
N ALA A 103 -3.93 10.43 0.49
CA ALA A 103 -3.23 10.35 -0.79
C ALA A 103 -1.85 11.02 -0.77
N ARG A 104 -1.79 12.26 -0.28
CA ARG A 104 -0.52 13.01 -0.24
C ARG A 104 0.43 12.43 0.78
N TYR A 105 -0.09 12.04 1.95
CA TYR A 105 0.71 11.43 2.99
C TYR A 105 1.30 10.09 2.53
N PHE A 106 0.46 9.19 2.00
CA PHE A 106 0.89 7.88 1.55
C PHE A 106 1.87 7.98 0.37
N GLY A 107 1.56 8.81 -0.65
CA GLY A 107 2.47 9.05 -1.76
C GLY A 107 3.83 9.60 -1.34
N SER A 108 3.87 10.55 -0.39
CA SER A 108 5.12 11.12 0.12
C SER A 108 5.95 10.07 0.86
N VAL A 109 5.31 9.23 1.67
CA VAL A 109 5.99 8.15 2.41
C VAL A 109 6.53 7.09 1.44
N LEU A 110 5.79 6.73 0.39
CA LEU A 110 6.27 5.80 -0.66
C LEU A 110 7.52 6.35 -1.38
N VAL A 111 7.55 7.65 -1.68
CA VAL A 111 8.73 8.30 -2.27
C VAL A 111 9.91 8.25 -1.32
N LEU A 112 9.72 8.59 -0.04
CA LEU A 112 10.78 8.52 0.97
C LEU A 112 11.30 7.09 1.14
N TRP A 113 10.43 6.10 1.15
CA TRP A 113 10.79 4.69 1.19
C TRP A 113 11.64 4.28 -0.02
N GLY A 114 11.23 4.62 -1.25
CA GLY A 114 12.01 4.33 -2.46
C GLY A 114 13.38 5.03 -2.48
N ILE A 115 13.48 6.24 -1.94
CA ILE A 115 14.76 6.95 -1.77
C ILE A 115 15.67 6.20 -0.80
N VAL A 116 15.17 5.79 0.37
CA VAL A 116 15.96 5.05 1.36
C VAL A 116 16.38 3.68 0.81
N MET A 117 15.52 3.02 0.05
CA MET A 117 15.85 1.79 -0.65
C MET A 117 17.02 1.99 -1.61
N THR A 118 16.97 3.05 -2.42
CA THR A 118 18.08 3.41 -3.33
C THR A 118 19.35 3.75 -2.55
N MET A 119 19.25 4.47 -1.44
CA MET A 119 20.39 4.78 -0.56
C MET A 119 21.05 3.54 0.02
N THR A 120 20.30 2.45 0.22
CA THR A 120 20.83 1.18 0.74
C THR A 120 21.89 0.57 -0.20
N SER A 121 21.81 0.85 -1.51
CA SER A 121 22.82 0.39 -2.48
C SER A 121 24.20 1.05 -2.32
N PHE A 122 24.27 2.19 -1.61
CA PHE A 122 25.51 2.92 -1.35
C PHE A 122 26.09 2.62 0.04
N CYS A 123 25.50 1.67 0.78
CA CYS A 123 26.01 1.29 2.08
C CYS A 123 27.23 0.38 1.95
N HIS A 124 28.26 0.68 2.75
CA HIS A 124 29.51 -0.09 2.79
C HIS A 124 29.75 -0.79 4.13
N ASP A 125 29.06 -0.35 5.19
CA ASP A 125 29.25 -0.85 6.56
C ASP A 125 27.95 -1.37 7.17
N PHE A 126 28.08 -2.25 8.17
CA PHE A 126 26.95 -2.73 8.99
C PHE A 126 26.10 -1.58 9.56
N SER A 127 26.74 -0.55 10.14
CA SER A 127 26.02 0.56 10.76
C SER A 127 25.20 1.37 9.76
N GLN A 128 25.71 1.55 8.54
CA GLN A 128 25.00 2.24 7.47
C GLN A 128 23.81 1.41 7.01
N LEU A 129 24.03 0.10 6.79
CA LEU A 129 22.98 -0.84 6.39
C LEU A 129 21.88 -0.93 7.45
N ALA A 130 22.24 -1.02 8.72
CA ALA A 130 21.31 -1.05 9.85
C ALA A 130 20.48 0.25 9.94
N ALA A 131 21.10 1.42 9.77
CA ALA A 131 20.40 2.70 9.76
C ALA A 131 19.42 2.82 8.59
N CYS A 132 19.85 2.45 7.38
CA CYS A 132 18.98 2.40 6.21
C CYS A 132 17.80 1.44 6.41
N ARG A 133 18.02 0.25 6.99
CA ARG A 133 16.93 -0.70 7.28
C ARG A 133 15.97 -0.22 8.35
N PHE A 134 16.47 0.47 9.36
CA PHE A 134 15.62 1.10 10.37
C PHE A 134 14.68 2.13 9.72
N LEU A 135 15.24 3.02 8.90
CA LEU A 135 14.47 4.04 8.18
C LEU A 135 13.48 3.43 7.18
N LEU A 136 13.91 2.39 6.48
CA LEU A 136 13.07 1.67 5.53
C LEU A 136 11.86 1.02 6.23
N GLY A 137 12.09 0.35 7.37
CA GLY A 137 11.00 -0.17 8.22
C GLY A 137 10.11 0.94 8.78
N PHE A 138 10.68 2.08 9.14
CA PHE A 138 9.93 3.24 9.60
C PHE A 138 8.96 3.76 8.53
N PHE A 139 9.38 3.88 7.28
CA PHE A 139 8.49 4.34 6.20
C PHE A 139 7.50 3.25 5.75
N GLU A 140 7.92 1.99 5.70
CA GLU A 140 7.06 0.90 5.24
C GLU A 140 5.87 0.64 6.18
N GLY A 141 6.04 0.88 7.49
CA GLY A 141 5.03 0.72 8.54
C GLY A 141 3.72 1.47 8.31
N VAL A 142 3.73 2.43 7.40
CA VAL A 142 2.57 3.26 7.05
C VAL A 142 1.60 2.57 6.08
N SER A 143 2.09 1.61 5.29
CA SER A 143 1.38 1.18 4.07
C SER A 143 0.07 0.45 4.35
N TYR A 144 0.07 -0.55 5.22
CA TYR A 144 -1.12 -1.32 5.56
C TYR A 144 -2.24 -0.50 6.21
N PRO A 145 -1.99 0.32 7.24
CA PRO A 145 -3.05 1.17 7.81
C PRO A 145 -3.56 2.23 6.82
N CYS A 146 -2.70 2.78 5.94
CA CYS A 146 -3.14 3.65 4.84
C CYS A 146 -4.12 2.94 3.90
N VAL A 147 -3.77 1.75 3.43
CA VAL A 147 -4.65 0.93 2.58
C VAL A 147 -5.93 0.55 3.31
N TYR A 148 -5.85 0.21 4.60
CA TYR A 148 -7.01 -0.15 5.40
C TYR A 148 -8.02 1.00 5.51
N ILE A 149 -7.57 2.20 5.87
CA ILE A 149 -8.47 3.36 5.97
C ILE A 149 -9.03 3.71 4.59
N LEU A 150 -8.19 3.70 3.56
CA LEU A 150 -8.61 3.98 2.18
C LEU A 150 -9.73 3.04 1.71
N LEU A 151 -9.59 1.74 1.98
CA LEU A 151 -10.63 0.76 1.65
C LEU A 151 -11.90 0.96 2.48
N ASN A 152 -11.77 1.33 3.77
CA ASN A 152 -12.93 1.60 4.62
C ASN A 152 -13.70 2.85 4.17
N THR A 153 -13.01 3.87 3.66
CA THR A 153 -13.64 5.09 3.16
C THR A 153 -14.36 4.84 1.82
N LEU A 154 -13.75 4.09 0.91
CA LEU A 154 -14.25 3.95 -0.47
C LEU A 154 -15.19 2.75 -0.69
N TYR A 155 -15.05 1.68 0.10
CA TYR A 155 -15.78 0.43 -0.08
C TYR A 155 -16.71 0.11 1.08
N ARG A 156 -17.85 -0.53 0.77
CA ARG A 156 -18.77 -1.09 1.78
C ARG A 156 -18.14 -2.30 2.47
N ARG A 157 -18.54 -2.58 3.71
CA ARG A 157 -18.05 -3.74 4.50
C ARG A 157 -18.15 -5.08 3.74
N SER A 158 -19.20 -5.27 2.94
CA SER A 158 -19.40 -6.48 2.12
C SER A 158 -18.39 -6.63 0.98
N GLU A 159 -17.85 -5.52 0.46
CA GLU A 159 -16.93 -5.48 -0.68
C GLU A 159 -15.45 -5.54 -0.22
N GLN A 160 -15.17 -5.16 1.03
CA GLN A 160 -13.81 -5.14 1.58
C GLN A 160 -13.14 -6.53 1.54
N SER A 161 -13.91 -7.60 1.78
CA SER A 161 -13.37 -8.98 1.73
C SER A 161 -12.81 -9.32 0.35
N PHE A 162 -13.50 -8.94 -0.73
CA PHE A 162 -13.01 -9.12 -2.09
C PHE A 162 -11.75 -8.29 -2.36
N CYS A 163 -11.71 -7.05 -1.90
CA CYS A 163 -10.55 -6.18 -2.06
C CYS A 163 -9.31 -6.75 -1.37
N TRP A 164 -9.45 -7.25 -0.13
CA TRP A 164 -8.37 -7.91 0.59
C TRP A 164 -7.93 -9.22 -0.06
N GLY A 165 -8.86 -9.99 -0.63
CA GLY A 165 -8.52 -11.15 -1.45
C GLY A 165 -7.67 -10.78 -2.67
N PHE A 166 -8.03 -9.72 -3.39
CA PHE A 166 -7.28 -9.23 -4.54
C PHE A 166 -5.89 -8.71 -4.15
N ILE A 167 -5.78 -7.99 -3.03
CA ILE A 167 -4.50 -7.54 -2.46
C ILE A 167 -3.63 -8.74 -2.06
N GLY A 168 -4.24 -9.80 -1.50
CA GLY A 168 -3.55 -11.04 -1.16
C GLY A 168 -2.91 -11.74 -2.37
N ILE A 169 -3.55 -11.68 -3.54
CA ILE A 169 -2.94 -12.16 -4.79
C ILE A 169 -1.72 -11.30 -5.14
N GLY A 170 -1.80 -9.98 -4.95
CA GLY A 170 -0.69 -9.05 -5.19
C GLY A 170 0.53 -9.32 -4.32
N THR A 171 0.33 -9.70 -3.07
CA THR A 171 1.39 -10.16 -2.16
C THR A 171 2.14 -11.38 -2.73
N GLY A 172 1.41 -12.40 -3.17
CA GLY A 172 2.00 -13.61 -3.75
C GLY A 172 2.72 -13.32 -5.06
N MET A 173 2.09 -12.55 -5.94
CA MET A 173 2.69 -12.13 -7.21
C MET A 173 3.94 -11.28 -7.01
N GLY A 174 3.94 -10.37 -6.03
CA GLY A 174 5.10 -9.53 -5.71
C GLY A 174 6.33 -10.34 -5.34
N THR A 175 6.17 -11.36 -4.49
CA THR A 175 7.27 -12.26 -4.15
C THR A 175 7.82 -12.99 -5.40
N VAL A 176 6.95 -13.54 -6.25
CA VAL A 176 7.37 -14.27 -7.45
C VAL A 176 8.07 -13.34 -8.46
N ILE A 177 7.46 -12.19 -8.75
CA ILE A 177 8.01 -11.21 -9.70
C ILE A 177 9.31 -10.63 -9.15
N GLY A 178 9.40 -10.35 -7.86
CA GLY A 178 10.62 -9.88 -7.20
C GLY A 178 11.79 -10.84 -7.40
N VAL A 179 11.57 -12.14 -7.22
CA VAL A 179 12.60 -13.18 -7.46
C VAL A 179 12.97 -13.30 -8.94
N VAL A 180 12.00 -13.20 -9.86
CA VAL A 180 12.28 -13.22 -11.31
C VAL A 180 13.11 -12.00 -11.74
N ILE A 181 12.77 -10.82 -11.24
CA ILE A 181 13.55 -9.59 -11.49
C ILE A 181 14.95 -9.74 -10.89
N ALA A 182 15.06 -10.27 -9.66
CA ALA A 182 16.33 -10.56 -9.01
C ALA A 182 17.23 -11.50 -9.83
N TYR A 183 16.66 -12.53 -10.46
CA TYR A 183 17.40 -13.40 -11.37
C TYR A 183 17.98 -12.63 -12.57
N GLY A 184 17.22 -11.68 -13.13
CA GLY A 184 17.73 -10.78 -14.17
C GLY A 184 18.87 -9.89 -13.66
N ILE A 185 18.72 -9.34 -12.46
CA ILE A 185 19.72 -8.47 -11.82
C ILE A 185 21.00 -9.22 -11.47
N ALA A 186 20.91 -10.52 -11.16
CA ALA A 186 22.09 -11.36 -10.92
C ALA A 186 23.07 -11.40 -12.12
N HIS A 187 22.59 -11.16 -13.35
CA HIS A 187 23.43 -11.10 -14.54
C HIS A 187 24.12 -9.73 -14.74
N MET A 188 23.80 -8.75 -13.90
CA MET A 188 24.42 -7.42 -13.90
C MET A 188 25.66 -7.32 -12.99
N GLU A 189 26.22 -8.46 -12.57
CA GLU A 189 27.45 -8.50 -11.79
C GLU A 189 28.61 -7.81 -12.54
N GLY A 190 29.28 -6.86 -11.88
CA GLY A 190 30.40 -6.12 -12.47
C GLY A 190 30.00 -4.97 -13.41
N VAL A 191 28.70 -4.77 -13.67
CA VAL A 191 28.23 -3.60 -14.44
C VAL A 191 28.51 -2.33 -13.63
N ALA A 192 29.25 -1.41 -14.23
CA ALA A 192 29.78 -0.20 -13.60
C ALA A 192 30.69 -0.45 -12.38
N GLY A 193 31.28 -1.66 -12.26
CA GLY A 193 32.15 -2.03 -11.14
C GLY A 193 31.42 -2.26 -9.81
N MET A 194 30.09 -2.45 -9.85
CA MET A 194 29.26 -2.70 -8.67
C MET A 194 28.78 -4.15 -8.64
N HIS A 195 28.60 -4.69 -7.43
CA HIS A 195 27.94 -5.97 -7.21
C HIS A 195 26.45 -5.93 -7.58
N ALA A 196 25.92 -7.05 -8.06
CA ALA A 196 24.54 -7.18 -8.53
C ALA A 196 23.50 -6.82 -7.47
N TRP A 197 23.78 -7.07 -6.19
CA TRP A 197 22.85 -6.75 -5.10
C TRP A 197 22.55 -5.24 -5.01
N ARG A 198 23.51 -4.37 -5.35
CA ARG A 198 23.34 -2.91 -5.34
C ARG A 198 22.38 -2.47 -6.43
N TRP A 199 22.49 -3.05 -7.63
CA TRP A 199 21.55 -2.83 -8.73
C TRP A 199 20.13 -3.25 -8.36
N GLY A 200 19.98 -4.31 -7.58
CA GLY A 200 18.72 -4.73 -6.95
C GLY A 200 18.00 -3.57 -6.26
N TYR A 201 18.67 -2.97 -5.28
CA TYR A 201 18.13 -1.87 -4.50
C TYR A 201 17.88 -0.60 -5.31
N ILE A 202 18.71 -0.31 -6.31
CA ILE A 202 18.51 0.85 -7.20
C ILE A 202 17.26 0.67 -8.06
N VAL A 203 17.13 -0.48 -8.73
CA VAL A 203 16.00 -0.74 -9.65
C VAL A 203 14.68 -0.77 -8.88
N PHE A 204 14.61 -1.50 -7.78
CA PHE A 204 13.41 -1.54 -6.94
C PHE A 204 13.12 -0.18 -6.28
N GLY A 205 14.16 0.54 -5.86
CA GLY A 205 14.02 1.86 -5.26
C GLY A 205 13.43 2.88 -6.24
N ILE A 206 13.97 2.96 -7.46
CA ILE A 206 13.44 3.84 -8.52
C ILE A 206 12.01 3.47 -8.88
N ALA A 207 11.70 2.18 -9.04
CA ALA A 207 10.34 1.73 -9.32
C ALA A 207 9.37 2.15 -8.20
N THR A 208 9.80 2.07 -6.94
CA THR A 208 9.01 2.50 -5.78
C THR A 208 8.80 4.00 -5.77
N VAL A 209 9.82 4.81 -6.09
CA VAL A 209 9.68 6.27 -6.21
C VAL A 209 8.67 6.64 -7.29
N VAL A 210 8.75 6.00 -8.47
CA VAL A 210 7.80 6.26 -9.57
C VAL A 210 6.37 5.93 -9.15
N ILE A 211 6.15 4.78 -8.52
CA ILE A 211 4.82 4.40 -8.00
C ILE A 211 4.37 5.38 -6.90
N GLY A 212 5.28 5.83 -6.03
CA GLY A 212 5.00 6.82 -4.99
C GLY A 212 4.55 8.17 -5.57
N VAL A 213 5.23 8.65 -6.61
CA VAL A 213 4.84 9.88 -7.34
C VAL A 213 3.49 9.71 -8.02
N ILE A 214 3.25 8.57 -8.67
CA ILE A 214 1.94 8.27 -9.27
C ILE A 214 0.86 8.26 -8.19
N THR A 215 1.13 7.63 -7.04
CA THR A 215 0.20 7.58 -5.90
C THR A 215 -0.07 8.97 -5.34
N PHE A 216 0.96 9.82 -5.25
CA PHE A 216 0.81 11.19 -4.78
C PHE A 216 -0.15 12.03 -5.65
N PHE A 217 -0.15 11.83 -6.97
CA PHE A 217 -1.00 12.59 -7.90
C PHE A 217 -2.33 11.93 -8.24
N PHE A 218 -2.37 10.59 -8.30
CA PHE A 218 -3.50 9.83 -8.83
C PHE A 218 -4.29 9.05 -7.78
N LEU A 219 -3.80 8.92 -6.53
CA LEU A 219 -4.56 8.23 -5.49
C LEU A 219 -5.82 9.03 -5.14
N ILE A 220 -6.96 8.36 -5.22
CA ILE A 220 -8.27 8.86 -4.83
C ILE A 220 -8.36 8.67 -3.32
N ASP A 221 -8.21 9.73 -2.52
CA ASP A 221 -8.28 9.68 -1.06
C ASP A 221 -9.69 9.84 -0.49
N ASP A 222 -10.61 10.42 -1.27
CA ASP A 222 -11.97 10.71 -0.84
C ASP A 222 -12.99 10.26 -1.89
N THR A 223 -14.17 9.88 -1.42
CA THR A 223 -15.37 9.61 -2.20
C THR A 223 -15.81 10.82 -3.04
N HIS A 224 -15.48 12.04 -2.62
CA HIS A 224 -15.69 13.27 -3.40
C HIS A 224 -14.46 13.71 -4.23
N HIS A 225 -13.44 12.86 -4.35
CA HIS A 225 -12.21 13.26 -5.01
C HIS A 225 -12.43 13.58 -6.50
N ARG A 226 -11.81 14.68 -6.95
CA ARG A 226 -11.95 15.24 -8.31
C ARG A 226 -11.73 14.23 -9.43
N LEU A 227 -10.88 13.22 -9.22
CA LEU A 227 -10.55 12.19 -10.22
C LEU A 227 -11.64 11.14 -10.45
N LEU A 228 -12.65 11.06 -9.59
CA LEU A 228 -13.75 10.12 -9.77
C LEU A 228 -14.69 10.56 -10.92
N HIS A 229 -14.74 11.86 -11.27
CA HIS A 229 -15.68 12.43 -12.25
C HIS A 229 -17.09 11.84 -12.02
N LEU A 230 -17.68 12.21 -10.88
CA LEU A 230 -18.99 11.69 -10.50
C LEU A 230 -20.10 12.34 -11.32
N SER A 231 -20.99 11.51 -11.87
CA SER A 231 -22.32 11.95 -12.34
C SER A 231 -23.22 12.27 -11.14
N GLU A 232 -24.29 13.05 -11.31
CA GLU A 232 -25.26 13.36 -10.24
C GLU A 232 -25.81 12.08 -9.57
N ILE A 233 -26.10 11.04 -10.36
CA ILE A 233 -26.56 9.73 -9.86
C ILE A 233 -25.46 9.00 -9.06
N GLU A 234 -24.18 9.12 -9.47
CA GLU A 234 -23.07 8.51 -8.74
C GLU A 234 -22.79 9.25 -7.41
N LEU A 235 -23.13 10.53 -7.33
CA LEU A 235 -22.99 11.34 -6.12
C LEU A 235 -24.02 10.91 -5.05
N GLU A 236 -25.27 10.69 -5.43
CA GLU A 236 -26.30 10.14 -4.53
C GLU A 236 -25.92 8.74 -4.01
N ILE A 237 -25.37 7.88 -4.87
CA ILE A 237 -24.86 6.55 -4.48
C ILE A 237 -23.71 6.68 -3.46
N VAL A 238 -22.81 7.64 -3.64
CA VAL A 238 -21.71 7.90 -2.71
C VAL A 238 -22.23 8.38 -1.35
N GLU A 239 -23.16 9.32 -1.32
CA GLU A 239 -23.72 9.85 -0.08
C GLU A 239 -24.45 8.75 0.72
N GLU A 240 -25.21 7.88 0.06
CA GLU A 240 -25.86 6.74 0.70
C GLU A 240 -24.82 5.76 1.27
N ARG A 241 -23.74 5.49 0.53
CA ARG A 241 -22.65 4.59 0.95
C ARG A 241 -21.87 5.14 2.14
N THR A 242 -21.58 6.44 2.15
CA THR A 242 -20.93 7.10 3.30
C THR A 242 -21.82 7.02 4.54
N ARG A 243 -23.15 7.19 4.38
CA ARG A 243 -24.11 7.08 5.48
C ARG A 243 -24.19 5.67 6.05
N ASP A 244 -24.16 4.65 5.19
CA ASP A 244 -24.18 3.23 5.56
C ASP A 244 -22.89 2.78 6.28
N ASN A 245 -21.74 3.34 5.88
CA ASN A 245 -20.46 3.07 6.54
C ASN A 245 -20.31 3.73 7.93
N CYS A 246 -21.11 4.76 8.24
CA CYS A 246 -21.10 5.48 9.53
C CYS A 246 -21.86 4.75 10.66
N VAL A 247 -22.57 3.66 10.37
CA VAL A 247 -23.37 2.86 11.34
C VAL A 247 -22.63 1.58 11.76
#